data_AF-A0A160VAD6-F1
#
_entry.id   AF-A0A160VAD6-F1
#
_cell.length_a   1.000
_cell.length_b   1.000
_cell.length_c   1.000
_cell.angle_alpha   90.00
_cell.angle_beta   90.00
_cell.angle_gamma   90.00
#
_symmetry.space_group_name_H-M   'P 1'
#
loop_
_entity.id
_entity.type
_entity.pdbx_description
1 polymer ?
#
loop_
_entity_poly.entity_id
_entity_poly.type
_entity_poly.pdbx_seq_one_letter_code
_entity_poly.pdbx_strand_id
1 'polypeptide(L)'
;MLMAMGLTQDDIKKPFVAIANLASDVTPCNVHLDRFAQAAKEGVRAEDGVPFEFGTITVSDGISMGTEGMKTSLVSREVIADSIELVTFGERMDGLITIAGCDKNMPGCMMAMARLNVPSIFMYGGSIMPGQFQGKDVNIQDVFEAVGAYAKGDMSLEDLTALECVACPGEGSCAGLFTANTMSTSIEVLGMSLPGDASIPAIDPRKLGEARDVGRTLMRLLEEDVRPRDILTKQAFENAITVAVSMGGSTNSVLHLIAIAREVDIQLTLDDFDRISRNTPYIADMKPAGRYVMSDLSRYGGIALVMKRLLNAGLLHGDAMTVTGKTLRENVESMETTEDQPVIYQVDAPRSPTGGLAILRGNIAPDGAVIKVAGHQERVFEGPARVFDQEPAAFQAIQRGDIKAGDIVIIRYEGPKGGPGMQEMLSVTAAIVGQGLGEDVALITDGRFSGASHGPMVGHVAPEAAVGGPIALLQEGDIVTLDIPGRKLNVKLTDEELAARQSKWQPIPPNYTTGALAKYAKLVSSASQGAVTH
;
A
#
# COMPACT_ATOMS: atom_id res chain seq x y z
N MET A 1 13.63 -21.03 -31.90
CA MET A 1 13.21 -20.86 -30.49
C MET A 1 11.69 -20.90 -30.38
N LEU A 2 10.96 -19.91 -30.90
CA LEU A 2 9.48 -19.86 -30.79
C LEU A 2 8.75 -21.14 -31.24
N MET A 3 9.10 -21.72 -32.41
CA MET A 3 8.49 -22.99 -32.86
C MET A 3 8.78 -24.17 -31.93
N ALA A 4 9.93 -24.18 -31.23
CA ALA A 4 10.25 -25.22 -30.25
C ALA A 4 9.40 -25.09 -28.96
N MET A 5 8.77 -23.93 -28.74
CA MET A 5 7.77 -23.71 -27.68
C MET A 5 6.35 -24.05 -28.13
N GLY A 6 6.18 -24.57 -29.35
CA GLY A 6 4.89 -25.01 -29.90
C GLY A 6 4.15 -23.98 -30.76
N LEU A 7 4.77 -22.84 -31.07
CA LEU A 7 4.17 -21.84 -31.97
C LEU A 7 4.24 -22.28 -33.43
N THR A 8 3.17 -22.02 -34.17
CA THR A 8 3.10 -22.19 -35.62
C THR A 8 3.57 -20.93 -36.37
N GLN A 9 3.69 -21.01 -37.70
CA GLN A 9 3.97 -19.83 -38.52
C GLN A 9 2.85 -18.78 -38.48
N ASP A 10 1.61 -19.20 -38.22
CA ASP A 10 0.49 -18.25 -38.12
C ASP A 10 0.47 -17.57 -36.75
N ASP A 11 0.87 -18.27 -35.69
CA ASP A 11 1.02 -17.66 -34.36
C ASP A 11 2.06 -16.54 -34.36
N ILE A 12 3.16 -16.69 -35.10
CA ILE A 12 4.24 -15.68 -35.17
C ILE A 12 3.78 -14.35 -35.81
N LYS A 13 2.64 -14.35 -36.51
CA LYS A 13 2.07 -13.14 -37.12
C LYS A 13 1.10 -12.40 -36.19
N LYS A 14 0.76 -13.00 -35.06
CA LYS A 14 -0.21 -12.47 -34.09
C LYS A 14 0.51 -11.66 -33.01
N PRO A 15 -0.18 -10.74 -32.30
CA PRO A 15 0.39 -10.02 -31.18
C PRO A 15 0.85 -10.95 -30.07
N PHE A 16 2.05 -10.72 -29.55
CA PHE A 16 2.61 -11.44 -28.41
C PHE A 16 2.25 -10.72 -27.11
N VAL A 17 1.56 -11.41 -26.23
CA VAL A 17 1.09 -10.84 -24.95
C VAL A 17 1.87 -11.47 -23.80
N ALA A 18 2.58 -10.63 -23.05
CA ALA A 18 3.21 -11.05 -21.81
C ALA A 18 2.16 -11.21 -20.71
N ILE A 19 2.17 -12.35 -20.00
CA ILE A 19 1.40 -12.60 -18.79
C ILE A 19 2.39 -12.71 -17.62
N ALA A 20 2.62 -11.60 -16.94
CA ALA A 20 3.45 -11.55 -15.73
C ALA A 20 2.64 -12.09 -14.55
N ASN A 21 2.89 -13.36 -14.21
CA ASN A 21 2.20 -14.08 -13.15
C ASN A 21 3.05 -14.11 -11.88
N LEU A 22 2.54 -13.51 -10.79
CA LEU A 22 3.25 -13.47 -9.50
C LEU A 22 2.85 -14.63 -8.57
N ALA A 23 2.36 -15.75 -9.10
CA ALA A 23 2.03 -16.93 -8.31
C ALA A 23 3.23 -17.43 -7.50
N SER A 24 2.97 -17.80 -6.24
CA SER A 24 4.02 -18.29 -5.35
C SER A 24 3.44 -18.99 -4.11
N ASP A 25 4.10 -20.07 -3.70
CA ASP A 25 3.77 -20.82 -2.49
C ASP A 25 4.19 -20.11 -1.19
N VAL A 26 4.94 -19.00 -1.29
CA VAL A 26 5.47 -18.29 -0.10
C VAL A 26 4.41 -17.46 0.63
N THR A 27 3.19 -17.31 0.07
CA THR A 27 2.13 -16.52 0.69
C THR A 27 0.73 -16.87 0.20
N PRO A 28 -0.29 -16.93 1.10
CA PRO A 28 -1.69 -17.08 0.70
C PRO A 28 -2.18 -16.02 -0.28
N CYS A 29 -1.51 -14.86 -0.33
CA CYS A 29 -1.83 -13.76 -1.25
C CYS A 29 -1.63 -14.12 -2.73
N ASN A 30 -0.80 -15.13 -3.02
CA ASN A 30 -0.32 -15.41 -4.38
C ASN A 30 -0.44 -16.89 -4.81
N VAL A 31 -0.68 -17.85 -3.91
CA VAL A 31 -0.72 -19.30 -4.25
C VAL A 31 -1.66 -19.61 -5.41
N HIS A 32 -2.70 -18.79 -5.56
CA HIS A 32 -3.82 -19.07 -6.43
C HIS A 32 -3.74 -18.41 -7.81
N LEU A 33 -2.77 -17.52 -8.04
CA LEU A 33 -2.77 -16.66 -9.23
C LEU A 33 -2.59 -17.44 -10.54
N ASP A 34 -2.00 -18.64 -10.51
CA ASP A 34 -1.83 -19.51 -11.69
C ASP A 34 -3.15 -19.77 -12.42
N ARG A 35 -4.26 -19.96 -11.68
CA ARG A 35 -5.56 -20.22 -12.31
C ARG A 35 -6.10 -18.98 -13.03
N PHE A 36 -5.78 -17.79 -12.54
CA PHE A 36 -6.15 -16.54 -13.18
C PHE A 36 -5.25 -16.27 -14.38
N ALA A 37 -3.96 -16.59 -14.30
CA ALA A 37 -3.06 -16.54 -15.45
C ALA A 37 -3.53 -17.47 -16.58
N GLN A 38 -3.92 -18.71 -16.27
CA GLN A 38 -4.48 -19.61 -17.29
C GLN A 38 -5.78 -19.06 -17.90
N ALA A 39 -6.69 -18.52 -17.10
CA ALA A 39 -7.91 -17.90 -17.59
C ALA A 39 -7.64 -16.64 -18.45
N ALA A 40 -6.66 -15.80 -18.09
CA ALA A 40 -6.25 -14.67 -18.91
C ALA A 40 -5.67 -15.11 -20.26
N LYS A 41 -4.86 -16.19 -20.27
CA LYS A 41 -4.36 -16.80 -21.51
C LYS A 41 -5.48 -17.31 -22.40
N GLU A 42 -6.55 -17.87 -21.83
CA GLU A 42 -7.76 -18.24 -22.59
C GLU A 42 -8.40 -17.00 -23.24
N GLY A 43 -8.53 -15.90 -22.50
CA GLY A 43 -9.06 -14.63 -23.02
C GLY A 43 -8.23 -14.06 -24.18
N VAL A 44 -6.90 -14.04 -24.04
CA VAL A 44 -5.98 -13.58 -25.09
C VAL A 44 -6.11 -14.43 -26.36
N ARG A 45 -6.13 -15.76 -26.22
CA ARG A 45 -6.25 -16.68 -27.37
C ARG A 45 -7.60 -16.57 -28.07
N ALA A 46 -8.65 -16.24 -27.33
CA ALA A 46 -10.00 -16.06 -27.90
C ALA A 46 -10.06 -14.87 -28.87
N GLU A 47 -9.19 -13.87 -28.70
CA GLU A 47 -9.09 -12.67 -29.56
C GLU A 47 -7.83 -12.71 -30.44
N ASP A 48 -7.39 -13.90 -30.85
CA ASP A 48 -6.26 -14.10 -31.77
C ASP A 48 -4.90 -13.53 -31.30
N GLY A 49 -4.68 -13.43 -29.98
CA GLY A 49 -3.37 -13.15 -29.39
C GLY A 49 -2.58 -14.42 -29.00
N VAL A 50 -1.27 -14.28 -28.82
CA VAL A 50 -0.39 -15.37 -28.38
C VAL A 50 0.19 -15.04 -27.00
N PRO A 51 -0.31 -15.68 -25.93
CA PRO A 51 0.14 -15.35 -24.59
C PRO A 51 1.41 -16.11 -24.19
N PHE A 52 2.36 -15.37 -23.61
CA PHE A 52 3.60 -15.87 -23.01
C PHE A 52 3.58 -15.59 -21.52
N GLU A 53 3.47 -16.65 -20.74
CA GLU A 53 3.48 -16.55 -19.29
C GLU A 53 4.91 -16.60 -18.75
N PHE A 54 5.22 -15.72 -17.79
CA PHE A 54 6.47 -15.72 -17.05
C PHE A 54 6.25 -15.29 -15.60
N GLY A 55 7.19 -15.66 -14.73
CA GLY A 55 7.14 -15.34 -13.31
C GLY A 55 8.03 -14.18 -12.91
N THR A 56 7.75 -13.60 -11.74
CA THR A 56 8.68 -12.75 -10.98
C THR A 56 8.55 -13.07 -9.48
N ILE A 57 9.42 -12.49 -8.65
CA ILE A 57 9.43 -12.75 -7.21
C ILE A 57 8.23 -12.11 -6.50
N THR A 58 7.95 -12.59 -5.29
CA THR A 58 7.06 -11.93 -4.33
C THR A 58 7.58 -12.16 -2.92
N VAL A 59 7.30 -11.22 -2.01
CA VAL A 59 7.60 -11.31 -0.58
C VAL A 59 6.30 -11.15 0.19
N SER A 60 6.16 -11.93 1.27
CA SER A 60 5.00 -11.90 2.13
C SER A 60 5.22 -10.91 3.28
N ASP A 61 4.59 -9.73 3.20
CA ASP A 61 4.68 -8.75 4.29
C ASP A 61 4.16 -9.33 5.61
N GLY A 62 3.06 -10.10 5.55
CA GLY A 62 2.48 -10.76 6.73
C GLY A 62 3.43 -11.74 7.42
N ILE A 63 4.22 -12.51 6.67
CA ILE A 63 5.17 -13.49 7.23
C ILE A 63 6.47 -12.81 7.66
N SER A 64 6.96 -11.83 6.89
CA SER A 64 8.22 -11.15 7.20
C SER A 64 8.13 -10.17 8.37
N MET A 65 6.90 -9.83 8.80
CA MET A 65 6.63 -8.84 9.85
C MET A 65 7.38 -9.17 11.15
N GLY A 66 8.06 -8.17 11.72
CA GLY A 66 8.84 -8.34 12.95
C GLY A 66 10.14 -9.15 12.79
N THR A 67 10.58 -9.41 11.57
CA THR A 67 11.85 -10.10 11.27
C THR A 67 12.74 -9.23 10.39
N GLU A 68 14.03 -9.56 10.32
CA GLU A 68 14.97 -8.92 9.38
C GLU A 68 14.52 -9.01 7.91
N GLY A 69 13.69 -10.01 7.58
CA GLY A 69 13.10 -10.18 6.25
C GLY A 69 12.26 -8.99 5.79
N MET A 70 11.65 -8.20 6.71
CA MET A 70 10.82 -7.07 6.34
C MET A 70 11.58 -5.99 5.55
N LYS A 71 12.90 -5.90 5.71
CA LYS A 71 13.78 -5.02 4.92
C LYS A 71 13.76 -5.34 3.42
N THR A 72 13.33 -6.54 3.04
CA THR A 72 13.19 -6.94 1.63
C THR A 72 11.85 -6.57 1.02
N SER A 73 10.85 -6.20 1.83
CA SER A 73 9.49 -5.88 1.41
C SER A 73 9.48 -4.78 0.34
N LEU A 74 9.83 -3.53 0.68
CA LEU A 74 9.78 -2.43 -0.27
C LEU A 74 10.76 -2.62 -1.43
N VAL A 75 11.91 -3.25 -1.18
CA VAL A 75 12.89 -3.57 -2.22
C VAL A 75 12.31 -4.49 -3.28
N SER A 76 11.41 -5.41 -2.90
CA SER A 76 10.71 -6.29 -3.84
C SER A 76 9.89 -5.52 -4.87
N ARG A 77 9.36 -4.33 -4.55
CA ARG A 77 8.65 -3.46 -5.50
C ARG A 77 9.52 -3.13 -6.72
N GLU A 78 10.76 -2.70 -6.47
CA GLU A 78 11.71 -2.34 -7.53
C GLU A 78 12.13 -3.58 -8.32
N VAL A 79 12.43 -4.68 -7.64
CA VAL A 79 12.82 -5.93 -8.31
C VAL A 79 11.69 -6.47 -9.18
N ILE A 80 10.43 -6.36 -8.74
CA ILE A 80 9.26 -6.75 -9.54
C ILE A 80 9.15 -5.86 -10.78
N ALA A 81 9.28 -4.53 -10.61
CA ALA A 81 9.22 -3.59 -11.72
C ALA A 81 10.31 -3.89 -12.77
N ASP A 82 11.56 -4.00 -12.34
CA ASP A 82 12.70 -4.27 -13.21
C ASP A 82 12.59 -5.64 -13.89
N SER A 83 12.09 -6.67 -13.18
CA SER A 83 11.96 -8.02 -13.74
C SER A 83 10.90 -8.07 -14.86
N ILE A 84 9.75 -7.44 -14.64
CA ILE A 84 8.68 -7.35 -15.66
C ILE A 84 9.16 -6.52 -16.85
N GLU A 85 9.86 -5.41 -16.60
CA GLU A 85 10.46 -4.56 -17.63
C GLU A 85 11.43 -5.35 -18.51
N LEU A 86 12.38 -6.07 -17.91
CA LEU A 86 13.40 -6.81 -18.64
C LEU A 86 12.82 -7.92 -19.52
N VAL A 87 11.83 -8.68 -19.04
CA VAL A 87 11.21 -9.74 -19.86
C VAL A 87 10.39 -9.13 -21.00
N THR A 88 9.52 -8.16 -20.69
CA THR A 88 8.62 -7.57 -21.69
C THR A 88 9.42 -6.84 -22.76
N PHE A 89 10.44 -6.07 -22.37
CA PHE A 89 11.34 -5.40 -23.30
C PHE A 89 12.23 -6.40 -24.05
N GLY A 90 12.86 -7.35 -23.36
CA GLY A 90 13.82 -8.29 -23.95
C GLY A 90 13.21 -9.17 -25.03
N GLU A 91 12.00 -9.69 -24.75
CA GLU A 91 11.26 -10.57 -25.65
C GLU A 91 10.38 -9.82 -26.66
N ARG A 92 10.34 -8.48 -26.60
CA ARG A 92 9.59 -7.61 -27.52
C ARG A 92 8.10 -7.92 -27.54
N MET A 93 7.52 -8.06 -26.36
CA MET A 93 6.08 -8.30 -26.23
C MET A 93 5.29 -7.06 -26.64
N ASP A 94 4.17 -7.26 -27.33
CA ASP A 94 3.31 -6.18 -27.83
C ASP A 94 2.39 -5.63 -26.73
N GLY A 95 1.94 -6.50 -25.80
CA GLY A 95 1.08 -6.11 -24.68
C GLY A 95 1.42 -6.85 -23.39
N LEU A 96 0.93 -6.33 -22.26
CA LEU A 96 1.28 -6.82 -20.92
C LEU A 96 0.06 -6.95 -19.99
N ILE A 97 -0.19 -8.16 -19.50
CA ILE A 97 -1.08 -8.42 -18.36
C ILE A 97 -0.21 -8.72 -17.15
N THR A 98 -0.48 -8.05 -16.02
CA THR A 98 0.13 -8.42 -14.74
C THR A 98 -0.94 -8.92 -13.78
N ILE A 99 -0.67 -10.03 -13.10
CA ILE A 99 -1.59 -10.64 -12.15
C ILE A 99 -0.90 -10.73 -10.79
N ALA A 100 -1.41 -10.00 -9.81
CA ALA A 100 -0.72 -9.76 -8.56
C ALA A 100 -1.66 -9.72 -7.35
N GLY A 101 -1.16 -10.08 -6.16
CA GLY A 101 -2.00 -10.21 -4.95
C GLY A 101 -1.45 -9.57 -3.68
N CYS A 102 -0.14 -9.65 -3.44
CA CYS A 102 0.48 -9.12 -2.21
C CYS A 102 0.86 -7.64 -2.35
N ASP A 103 0.91 -6.96 -1.22
CA ASP A 103 1.15 -5.52 -1.00
C ASP A 103 2.06 -4.84 -2.07
N LYS A 104 3.34 -5.22 -2.13
CA LYS A 104 4.35 -4.56 -2.99
C LYS A 104 4.29 -5.02 -4.45
N ASN A 105 3.50 -6.04 -4.75
CA ASN A 105 3.34 -6.54 -6.11
C ASN A 105 2.62 -5.51 -6.99
N MET A 106 1.48 -5.02 -6.51
CA MET A 106 0.62 -4.05 -7.20
C MET A 106 1.42 -2.85 -7.73
N PRO A 107 2.13 -2.07 -6.88
CA PRO A 107 2.90 -0.94 -7.38
C PRO A 107 4.09 -1.34 -8.25
N GLY A 108 4.75 -2.48 -8.01
CA GLY A 108 5.84 -2.95 -8.89
C GLY A 108 5.34 -3.25 -10.30
N CYS A 109 4.18 -3.91 -10.44
CA CYS A 109 3.52 -4.13 -11.72
C CYS A 109 3.15 -2.82 -12.42
N MET A 110 2.55 -1.88 -11.69
CA MET A 110 2.16 -0.58 -12.24
C MET A 110 3.36 0.25 -12.70
N MET A 111 4.47 0.23 -11.96
CA MET A 111 5.71 0.89 -12.36
C MET A 111 6.25 0.31 -13.66
N ALA A 112 6.27 -1.02 -13.81
CA ALA A 112 6.70 -1.66 -15.06
C ALA A 112 5.82 -1.27 -16.26
N MET A 113 4.49 -1.30 -16.10
CA MET A 113 3.55 -0.87 -17.15
C MET A 113 3.80 0.57 -17.58
N ALA A 114 3.98 1.48 -16.61
CA ALA A 114 4.23 2.89 -16.86
C ALA A 114 5.55 3.15 -17.61
N ARG A 115 6.63 2.43 -17.24
CA ARG A 115 7.94 2.50 -17.91
C ARG A 115 7.89 2.02 -19.35
N LEU A 116 7.34 0.82 -19.55
CA LEU A 116 7.28 0.16 -20.86
C LEU A 116 6.33 0.88 -21.82
N ASN A 117 5.22 1.40 -21.29
CA ASN A 117 4.16 2.07 -22.04
C ASN A 117 3.69 1.28 -23.28
N VAL A 118 3.68 -0.05 -23.19
CA VAL A 118 2.94 -0.94 -24.10
C VAL A 118 1.51 -1.08 -23.59
N PRO A 119 0.50 -1.33 -24.44
CA PRO A 119 -0.86 -1.62 -23.98
C PRO A 119 -0.84 -2.63 -22.84
N SER A 120 -1.42 -2.26 -21.70
CA SER A 120 -1.29 -3.03 -20.47
C SER A 120 -2.56 -2.99 -19.63
N ILE A 121 -2.79 -4.05 -18.86
CA ILE A 121 -3.90 -4.13 -17.91
C ILE A 121 -3.49 -4.90 -16.64
N PHE A 122 -3.86 -4.37 -15.48
CA PHE A 122 -3.62 -4.98 -14.18
C PHE A 122 -4.82 -5.82 -13.75
N MET A 123 -4.55 -6.97 -13.12
CA MET A 123 -5.57 -7.78 -12.45
C MET A 123 -5.16 -8.10 -11.01
N TYR A 124 -6.06 -7.79 -10.09
CA TYR A 124 -5.90 -8.11 -8.68
C TYR A 124 -6.30 -9.56 -8.37
N GLY A 125 -5.48 -10.24 -7.57
CA GLY A 125 -5.74 -11.59 -7.09
C GLY A 125 -6.94 -11.72 -6.13
N GLY A 126 -7.43 -10.61 -5.59
CA GLY A 126 -8.57 -10.60 -4.67
C GLY A 126 -8.19 -10.74 -3.19
N SER A 127 -9.08 -10.25 -2.35
CA SER A 127 -8.94 -10.30 -0.88
C SER A 127 -9.31 -11.68 -0.33
N ILE A 128 -8.63 -12.09 0.73
CA ILE A 128 -9.00 -13.24 1.57
C ILE A 128 -10.34 -12.96 2.26
N MET A 129 -11.08 -14.02 2.56
CA MET A 129 -12.25 -13.95 3.44
C MET A 129 -11.81 -13.83 4.91
N PRO A 130 -12.58 -13.13 5.77
CA PRO A 130 -12.29 -13.11 7.20
C PRO A 130 -12.43 -14.52 7.81
N GLY A 131 -11.57 -14.82 8.79
CA GLY A 131 -11.68 -15.99 9.65
C GLY A 131 -12.80 -15.84 10.69
N GLN A 132 -13.06 -16.91 11.44
CA GLN A 132 -14.07 -16.92 12.52
C GLN A 132 -13.43 -17.40 13.83
N PHE A 133 -13.47 -16.55 14.85
CA PHE A 133 -12.99 -16.90 16.19
C PHE A 133 -14.01 -16.47 17.24
N GLN A 134 -14.50 -17.42 18.05
CA GLN A 134 -15.49 -17.17 19.11
C GLN A 134 -16.73 -16.37 18.65
N GLY A 135 -17.20 -16.64 17.42
CA GLY A 135 -18.36 -15.96 16.83
C GLY A 135 -18.09 -14.55 16.32
N LYS A 136 -16.83 -14.16 16.13
CA LYS A 136 -16.41 -12.87 15.56
C LYS A 136 -15.52 -13.06 14.35
N ASP A 137 -15.68 -12.16 13.40
CA ASP A 137 -14.80 -12.04 12.24
C ASP A 137 -13.41 -11.58 12.68
N VAL A 138 -12.40 -12.32 12.25
CA VAL A 138 -10.99 -12.07 12.58
C VAL A 138 -10.11 -12.13 11.32
N ASN A 139 -8.97 -11.47 11.38
CA ASN A 139 -7.95 -11.47 10.34
C ASN A 139 -6.54 -11.37 10.95
N ILE A 140 -5.52 -11.26 10.10
CA ILE A 140 -4.11 -11.23 10.53
C ILE A 140 -3.78 -10.12 11.54
N GLN A 141 -4.45 -8.96 11.48
CA GLN A 141 -4.27 -7.88 12.44
C GLN A 141 -4.67 -8.31 13.85
N ASP A 142 -5.80 -9.02 13.97
CA ASP A 142 -6.30 -9.49 15.27
C ASP A 142 -5.29 -10.45 15.93
N VAL A 143 -4.54 -11.23 15.13
CA VAL A 143 -3.44 -12.08 15.63
C VAL A 143 -2.30 -11.25 16.21
N PHE A 144 -1.86 -10.20 15.51
CA PHE A 144 -0.79 -9.32 16.00
C PHE A 144 -1.17 -8.60 17.29
N GLU A 145 -2.40 -8.10 17.40
CA GLU A 145 -2.91 -7.48 18.62
C GLU A 145 -3.04 -8.48 19.77
N ALA A 146 -3.46 -9.72 19.48
CA ALA A 146 -3.56 -10.80 20.44
C ALA A 146 -2.21 -11.19 21.07
N VAL A 147 -1.09 -11.07 20.34
CA VAL A 147 0.26 -11.24 20.90
C VAL A 147 0.54 -10.21 22.01
N GLY A 148 0.12 -8.95 21.81
CA GLY A 148 0.22 -7.91 22.83
C GLY A 148 -0.64 -8.19 24.05
N ALA A 149 -1.89 -8.64 23.84
CA ALA A 149 -2.80 -9.03 24.92
C ALA A 149 -2.27 -10.23 25.73
N TYR A 150 -1.73 -11.25 25.07
CA TYR A 150 -1.08 -12.39 25.73
C TYR A 150 0.11 -11.95 26.58
N ALA A 151 0.98 -11.08 26.07
CA ALA A 151 2.14 -10.58 26.81
C ALA A 151 1.76 -9.82 28.10
N LYS A 152 0.61 -9.15 28.11
CA LYS A 152 0.05 -8.47 29.28
C LYS A 152 -0.65 -9.42 30.26
N GLY A 153 -0.95 -10.65 29.84
CA GLY A 153 -1.71 -11.64 30.61
C GLY A 153 -3.23 -11.56 30.43
N ASP A 154 -3.71 -10.79 29.45
CA ASP A 154 -5.15 -10.58 29.18
C ASP A 154 -5.74 -11.69 28.27
N MET A 155 -4.91 -12.56 27.68
CA MET A 155 -5.31 -13.68 26.82
C MET A 155 -4.50 -14.94 27.15
N SER A 156 -5.12 -16.11 27.01
CA SER A 156 -4.44 -17.40 27.19
C SER A 156 -3.63 -17.81 25.95
N LEU A 157 -2.60 -18.65 26.12
CA LEU A 157 -1.87 -19.21 24.97
C LEU A 157 -2.75 -20.11 24.10
N GLU A 158 -3.71 -20.79 24.71
CA GLU A 158 -4.70 -21.63 24.01
C GLU A 158 -5.56 -20.78 23.07
N ASP A 159 -6.11 -19.67 23.57
CA ASP A 159 -6.91 -18.75 22.77
C ASP A 159 -6.10 -18.11 21.64
N LEU A 160 -4.86 -17.69 21.93
CA LEU A 160 -3.95 -17.13 20.92
C LEU A 160 -3.68 -18.13 19.80
N THR A 161 -3.36 -19.38 20.15
CA THR A 161 -3.08 -20.45 19.17
C THR A 161 -4.34 -20.78 18.35
N ALA A 162 -5.51 -20.81 19.00
CA ALA A 162 -6.77 -21.06 18.32
C ALA A 162 -7.15 -19.91 17.35
N LEU A 163 -6.86 -18.66 17.72
CA LEU A 163 -7.03 -17.51 16.85
C LEU A 163 -6.09 -17.56 15.63
N GLU A 164 -4.81 -17.86 15.84
CA GLU A 164 -3.81 -18.01 14.77
C GLU A 164 -4.26 -19.01 13.71
N CYS A 165 -4.80 -20.16 14.14
CA CYS A 165 -5.23 -21.23 13.24
C CYS A 165 -6.43 -20.88 12.35
N VAL A 166 -7.19 -19.83 12.67
CA VAL A 166 -8.43 -19.48 11.94
C VAL A 166 -8.39 -18.12 11.25
N ALA A 167 -7.43 -17.24 11.60
CA ALA A 167 -7.39 -15.87 11.12
C ALA A 167 -7.16 -15.73 9.60
N CYS A 168 -6.49 -16.69 8.97
CA CYS A 168 -6.23 -16.74 7.54
C CYS A 168 -6.84 -18.01 6.93
N PRO A 169 -8.14 -18.02 6.59
CA PRO A 169 -8.87 -19.26 6.26
C PRO A 169 -8.56 -19.84 4.86
N GLY A 170 -7.78 -19.15 4.03
CA GLY A 170 -7.48 -19.60 2.67
C GLY A 170 -6.66 -18.61 1.86
N GLU A 171 -6.84 -18.64 0.55
CA GLU A 171 -6.15 -17.80 -0.42
C GLU A 171 -6.70 -16.36 -0.50
N GLY A 172 -5.84 -15.43 -0.90
CA GLY A 172 -6.15 -14.01 -1.07
C GLY A 172 -5.29 -13.10 -0.19
N SER A 173 -5.29 -11.80 -0.54
CA SER A 173 -4.55 -10.80 0.24
C SER A 173 -5.24 -10.44 1.56
N CYS A 174 -4.56 -9.76 2.48
CA CYS A 174 -5.14 -9.37 3.77
C CYS A 174 -6.53 -8.69 3.65
N ALA A 175 -7.47 -9.08 4.53
CA ALA A 175 -8.89 -8.72 4.41
C ALA A 175 -9.22 -7.22 4.63
N GLY A 176 -8.45 -6.53 5.47
CA GLY A 176 -8.66 -5.13 5.81
C GLY A 176 -8.23 -4.17 4.70
N LEU A 177 -8.51 -2.87 4.87
CA LEU A 177 -8.05 -1.81 3.97
C LEU A 177 -6.57 -1.46 4.22
N PHE A 178 -5.72 -2.49 4.22
CA PHE A 178 -4.26 -2.36 4.26
C PHE A 178 -3.74 -2.01 2.87
N THR A 179 -2.42 -2.04 2.65
CA THR A 179 -1.86 -1.57 1.38
C THR A 179 -2.36 -2.38 0.18
N ALA A 180 -2.54 -3.69 0.30
CA ALA A 180 -2.97 -4.50 -0.83
C ALA A 180 -4.34 -4.05 -1.38
N ASN A 181 -5.35 -3.99 -0.50
CA ASN A 181 -6.68 -3.49 -0.86
C ASN A 181 -6.69 -1.98 -1.18
N THR A 182 -5.82 -1.18 -0.56
CA THR A 182 -5.70 0.25 -0.89
C THR A 182 -5.14 0.44 -2.29
N MET A 183 -4.11 -0.31 -2.67
CA MET A 183 -3.47 -0.21 -3.97
C MET A 183 -4.31 -0.84 -5.07
N SER A 184 -4.99 -1.98 -4.84
CA SER A 184 -5.94 -2.51 -5.81
C SER A 184 -7.07 -1.51 -6.08
N THR A 185 -7.63 -0.90 -5.02
CA THR A 185 -8.62 0.18 -5.14
C THR A 185 -8.05 1.35 -5.93
N SER A 186 -6.84 1.79 -5.61
CA SER A 186 -6.20 2.92 -6.31
C SER A 186 -5.96 2.61 -7.78
N ILE A 187 -5.60 1.37 -8.14
CA ILE A 187 -5.37 0.95 -9.53
C ILE A 187 -6.68 0.88 -10.33
N GLU A 188 -7.77 0.41 -9.72
CA GLU A 188 -9.11 0.45 -10.33
C GLU A 188 -9.53 1.90 -10.60
N VAL A 189 -9.32 2.80 -9.63
CA VAL A 189 -9.67 4.22 -9.76
C VAL A 189 -8.77 4.96 -10.76
N LEU A 190 -7.48 4.58 -10.84
CA LEU A 190 -6.58 5.05 -11.91
C LEU A 190 -7.06 4.61 -13.30
N GLY A 191 -7.94 3.60 -13.37
CA GLY A 191 -8.47 3.07 -14.61
C GLY A 191 -7.59 1.99 -15.24
N MET A 192 -6.68 1.37 -14.49
CA MET A 192 -5.72 0.39 -15.00
C MET A 192 -6.11 -1.07 -14.73
N SER A 193 -7.23 -1.29 -14.04
CA SER A 193 -7.90 -2.59 -13.93
C SER A 193 -9.37 -2.48 -14.34
N LEU A 194 -10.03 -3.63 -14.53
CA LEU A 194 -11.45 -3.66 -14.87
C LEU A 194 -12.31 -3.17 -13.68
N PRO A 195 -13.47 -2.54 -13.94
CA PRO A 195 -14.39 -2.12 -12.88
C PRO A 195 -14.83 -3.30 -11.98
N GLY A 196 -14.70 -3.14 -10.67
CA GLY A 196 -15.01 -4.16 -9.67
C GLY A 196 -13.83 -5.02 -9.22
N ASP A 197 -12.70 -5.03 -9.96
CA ASP A 197 -11.54 -5.90 -9.72
C ASP A 197 -11.04 -5.86 -8.27
N ALA A 198 -10.93 -4.65 -7.71
CA ALA A 198 -10.35 -4.44 -6.38
C ALA A 198 -11.18 -5.05 -5.24
N SER A 199 -12.48 -5.29 -5.47
CA SER A 199 -13.44 -5.68 -4.44
C SER A 199 -13.86 -7.14 -4.48
N ILE A 200 -13.66 -7.86 -5.59
CA ILE A 200 -14.06 -9.26 -5.72
C ILE A 200 -13.09 -10.15 -4.90
N PRO A 201 -13.59 -10.95 -3.93
CA PRO A 201 -12.73 -11.85 -3.14
C PRO A 201 -12.01 -12.89 -3.99
N ALA A 202 -10.86 -13.38 -3.52
CA ALA A 202 -10.01 -14.32 -4.25
C ALA A 202 -10.70 -15.65 -4.61
N ILE A 203 -11.60 -16.11 -3.72
CA ILE A 203 -12.34 -17.37 -3.88
C ILE A 203 -13.64 -17.20 -4.69
N ASP A 204 -13.99 -15.97 -5.06
CA ASP A 204 -15.26 -15.69 -5.73
C ASP A 204 -15.24 -16.23 -7.17
N PRO A 205 -16.26 -17.00 -7.60
CA PRO A 205 -16.32 -17.57 -8.95
C PRO A 205 -16.24 -16.53 -10.07
N ARG A 206 -16.64 -15.28 -9.82
CA ARG A 206 -16.58 -14.18 -10.79
C ARG A 206 -15.15 -13.87 -11.25
N LYS A 207 -14.15 -14.09 -10.39
CA LYS A 207 -12.74 -13.74 -10.65
C LYS A 207 -12.14 -14.52 -11.84
N LEU A 208 -12.63 -15.73 -12.11
CA LEU A 208 -12.24 -16.51 -13.30
C LEU A 208 -12.86 -15.97 -14.60
N GLY A 209 -14.08 -15.41 -14.53
CA GLY A 209 -14.70 -14.72 -15.66
C GLY A 209 -13.94 -13.45 -16.00
N GLU A 210 -13.68 -12.65 -14.97
CA GLU A 210 -12.88 -11.43 -15.05
C GLU A 210 -11.49 -11.67 -15.63
N ALA A 211 -10.76 -12.71 -15.20
CA ALA A 211 -9.46 -13.04 -15.79
C ALA A 211 -9.52 -13.22 -17.31
N ARG A 212 -10.57 -13.88 -17.83
CA ARG A 212 -10.77 -14.02 -19.28
C ARG A 212 -11.10 -12.67 -19.93
N ASP A 213 -11.90 -11.85 -19.27
CA ASP A 213 -12.24 -10.49 -19.74
C ASP A 213 -11.01 -9.58 -19.78
N VAL A 214 -10.07 -9.72 -18.84
CA VAL A 214 -8.78 -9.01 -18.86
C VAL A 214 -8.00 -9.38 -20.12
N GLY A 215 -7.93 -10.67 -20.46
CA GLY A 215 -7.30 -11.16 -21.69
C GLY A 215 -7.93 -10.58 -22.96
N ARG A 216 -9.27 -10.58 -23.05
CA ARG A 216 -10.00 -9.97 -24.17
C ARG A 216 -9.80 -8.46 -24.26
N THR A 217 -9.88 -7.79 -23.11
CA THR A 217 -9.76 -6.33 -23.02
C THR A 217 -8.38 -5.87 -23.47
N LEU A 218 -7.31 -6.58 -23.10
CA LEU A 218 -5.97 -6.24 -23.56
C LEU A 218 -5.85 -6.30 -25.09
N MET A 219 -6.44 -7.32 -25.72
CA MET A 219 -6.39 -7.44 -27.19
C MET A 219 -7.08 -6.28 -27.89
N ARG A 220 -8.17 -5.75 -27.33
CA ARG A 220 -8.77 -4.50 -27.80
C ARG A 220 -7.85 -3.28 -27.56
N LEU A 221 -7.23 -3.16 -26.38
CA LEU A 221 -6.30 -2.06 -26.10
C LEU A 221 -5.11 -2.05 -27.08
N LEU A 222 -4.65 -3.24 -27.51
CA LEU A 222 -3.65 -3.40 -28.56
C LEU A 222 -4.16 -2.91 -29.92
N GLU A 223 -5.38 -3.27 -30.30
CA GLU A 223 -5.99 -2.82 -31.56
C GLU A 223 -6.19 -1.30 -31.59
N GLU A 224 -6.60 -0.71 -30.47
CA GLU A 224 -6.86 0.72 -30.31
C GLU A 224 -5.60 1.55 -29.97
N ASP A 225 -4.45 0.89 -29.75
CA ASP A 225 -3.18 1.47 -29.28
C ASP A 225 -3.32 2.33 -28.01
N VAL A 226 -4.18 1.92 -27.08
CA VAL A 226 -4.39 2.61 -25.79
C VAL A 226 -3.34 2.12 -24.79
N ARG A 227 -2.55 3.05 -24.26
CA ARG A 227 -1.38 2.75 -23.43
C ARG A 227 -1.52 3.30 -22.01
N PRO A 228 -0.71 2.79 -21.06
CA PRO A 228 -0.71 3.27 -19.68
C PRO A 228 -0.61 4.79 -19.55
N ARG A 229 0.23 5.47 -20.35
CA ARG A 229 0.38 6.94 -20.30
C ARG A 229 -0.84 7.73 -20.81
N ASP A 230 -1.73 7.10 -21.57
CA ASP A 230 -2.99 7.73 -21.99
C ASP A 230 -4.04 7.71 -20.86
N ILE A 231 -3.92 6.74 -19.95
CA ILE A 231 -4.83 6.52 -18.82
C ILE A 231 -4.30 7.23 -17.55
N LEU A 232 -3.00 7.06 -17.26
CA LEU A 232 -2.32 7.58 -16.07
C LEU A 232 -2.07 9.09 -16.21
N THR A 233 -3.12 9.87 -16.03
CA THR A 233 -3.10 11.34 -16.06
C THR A 233 -3.08 11.92 -14.64
N LYS A 234 -2.77 13.22 -14.50
CA LYS A 234 -2.81 13.90 -13.18
C LYS A 234 -4.19 13.74 -12.53
N GLN A 235 -5.26 13.87 -13.32
CA GLN A 235 -6.65 13.68 -12.88
C GLN A 235 -6.90 12.27 -12.37
N ALA A 236 -6.38 11.24 -13.04
CA ALA A 236 -6.49 9.86 -12.57
C ALA A 236 -5.78 9.67 -11.22
N PHE A 237 -4.58 10.25 -11.03
CA PHE A 237 -3.90 10.22 -9.74
C PHE A 237 -4.66 10.98 -8.66
N GLU A 238 -5.23 12.15 -8.95
CA GLU A 238 -6.07 12.89 -7.99
C GLU A 238 -7.34 12.10 -7.60
N ASN A 239 -7.94 11.36 -8.54
CA ASN A 239 -9.04 10.45 -8.24
C ASN A 239 -8.59 9.34 -7.28
N ALA A 240 -7.46 8.70 -7.56
CA ALA A 240 -6.92 7.62 -6.73
C ALA A 240 -6.62 8.11 -5.30
N ILE A 241 -6.01 9.29 -5.17
CA ILE A 241 -5.79 9.93 -3.85
C ILE A 241 -7.12 10.19 -3.16
N THR A 242 -8.08 10.79 -3.86
CA THR A 242 -9.40 11.13 -3.30
C THR A 242 -10.10 9.89 -2.75
N VAL A 243 -10.15 8.79 -3.51
CA VAL A 243 -10.75 7.55 -3.03
C VAL A 243 -9.96 6.98 -1.85
N ALA A 244 -8.63 6.90 -1.93
CA ALA A 244 -7.79 6.36 -0.86
C ALA A 244 -7.97 7.14 0.46
N VAL A 245 -7.95 8.47 0.44
CA VAL A 245 -8.15 9.28 1.65
C VAL A 245 -9.59 9.24 2.15
N SER A 246 -10.57 9.13 1.26
CA SER A 246 -12.00 9.02 1.63
C SER A 246 -12.33 7.71 2.32
N MET A 247 -11.55 6.66 2.07
CA MET A 247 -11.71 5.36 2.70
C MET A 247 -10.77 5.14 3.89
N GLY A 248 -9.85 6.07 4.16
CA GLY A 248 -8.83 5.89 5.20
C GLY A 248 -7.84 4.76 4.85
N GLY A 249 -7.45 4.69 3.58
CA GLY A 249 -6.50 3.71 3.06
C GLY A 249 -5.11 3.78 3.71
N SER A 250 -4.23 2.87 3.32
CA SER A 250 -2.86 2.77 3.82
C SER A 250 -2.02 4.01 3.50
N THR A 251 -1.19 4.46 4.44
CA THR A 251 -0.18 5.52 4.25
C THR A 251 0.84 5.15 3.16
N ASN A 252 1.08 3.86 2.93
CA ASN A 252 1.92 3.36 1.83
C ASN A 252 1.42 3.79 0.45
N SER A 253 0.12 4.08 0.28
CA SER A 253 -0.41 4.58 -1.00
C SER A 253 0.25 5.89 -1.43
N VAL A 254 0.67 6.74 -0.47
CA VAL A 254 1.42 7.96 -0.75
C VAL A 254 2.73 7.64 -1.46
N LEU A 255 3.49 6.68 -0.92
CA LEU A 255 4.77 6.25 -1.49
C LEU A 255 4.59 5.66 -2.89
N HIS A 256 3.60 4.78 -3.04
CA HIS A 256 3.38 4.02 -4.25
C HIS A 256 2.81 4.86 -5.40
N LEU A 257 1.83 5.73 -5.12
CA LEU A 257 1.26 6.60 -6.15
C LEU A 257 2.29 7.63 -6.63
N ILE A 258 3.13 8.17 -5.75
CA ILE A 258 4.24 9.04 -6.17
C ILE A 258 5.22 8.26 -7.04
N ALA A 259 5.58 7.03 -6.66
CA ALA A 259 6.49 6.20 -7.46
C ALA A 259 5.92 5.94 -8.87
N ILE A 260 4.65 5.51 -8.98
CA ILE A 260 3.99 5.26 -10.28
C ILE A 260 3.89 6.55 -11.11
N ALA A 261 3.54 7.68 -10.49
CA ALA A 261 3.45 8.97 -11.20
C ALA A 261 4.78 9.40 -11.81
N ARG A 262 5.91 9.12 -11.16
CA ARG A 262 7.24 9.42 -11.70
C ARG A 262 7.57 8.62 -12.96
N GLU A 263 7.14 7.37 -13.05
CA GLU A 263 7.38 6.51 -14.23
C GLU A 263 6.65 7.00 -15.50
N VAL A 264 5.66 7.90 -15.33
CA VAL A 264 4.94 8.57 -16.42
C VAL A 264 5.17 10.09 -16.46
N ASP A 265 6.23 10.58 -15.80
CA ASP A 265 6.62 12.00 -15.78
C ASP A 265 5.54 12.96 -15.23
N ILE A 266 4.69 12.48 -14.32
CA ILE A 266 3.69 13.29 -13.62
C ILE A 266 4.22 13.78 -12.29
N GLN A 267 4.19 15.10 -12.09
CA GLN A 267 4.51 15.70 -10.80
C GLN A 267 3.38 15.46 -9.80
N LEU A 268 3.57 14.46 -8.95
CA LEU A 268 2.73 14.16 -7.79
C LEU A 268 3.55 14.34 -6.52
N THR A 269 3.07 15.19 -5.61
CA THR A 269 3.82 15.62 -4.42
C THR A 269 3.01 15.38 -3.15
N LEU A 270 3.66 15.39 -1.99
CA LEU A 270 2.94 15.33 -0.70
C LEU A 270 1.93 16.47 -0.54
N ASP A 271 2.17 17.64 -1.14
CA ASP A 271 1.22 18.77 -1.04
C ASP A 271 -0.11 18.48 -1.80
N ASP A 272 -0.08 17.63 -2.83
CA ASP A 272 -1.31 17.16 -3.48
C ASP A 272 -2.14 16.28 -2.53
N PHE A 273 -1.50 15.36 -1.83
CA PHE A 273 -2.15 14.54 -0.80
C PHE A 273 -2.70 15.40 0.33
N ASP A 274 -1.94 16.41 0.78
CA ASP A 274 -2.36 17.33 1.83
C ASP A 274 -3.65 18.06 1.43
N ARG A 275 -3.62 18.71 0.26
CA ARG A 275 -4.74 19.46 -0.31
C ARG A 275 -5.97 18.58 -0.51
N ILE A 276 -5.83 17.40 -1.11
CA ILE A 276 -6.97 16.51 -1.38
C ILE A 276 -7.54 15.99 -0.06
N SER A 277 -6.70 15.53 0.86
CA SER A 277 -7.13 15.08 2.19
C SER A 277 -7.97 16.12 2.94
N ARG A 278 -7.60 17.42 2.88
CA ARG A 278 -8.36 18.48 3.55
C ARG A 278 -9.76 18.69 2.99
N ASN A 279 -9.98 18.35 1.72
CA ASN A 279 -11.22 18.64 1.00
C ASN A 279 -12.08 17.40 0.74
N THR A 280 -11.62 16.23 1.16
CA THR A 280 -12.31 14.96 0.92
C THR A 280 -12.75 14.35 2.25
N PRO A 281 -14.04 14.06 2.43
CA PRO A 281 -14.54 13.48 3.68
C PRO A 281 -14.16 12.00 3.83
N TYR A 282 -13.98 11.55 5.07
CA TYR A 282 -13.76 10.15 5.41
C TYR A 282 -15.10 9.42 5.58
N ILE A 283 -15.41 8.51 4.65
CA ILE A 283 -16.73 7.89 4.50
C ILE A 283 -16.74 6.36 4.64
N ALA A 284 -15.63 5.69 4.97
CA ALA A 284 -15.63 4.22 5.08
C ALA A 284 -15.53 3.72 6.53
N ASP A 285 -16.26 2.66 6.87
CA ASP A 285 -16.16 1.91 8.13
C ASP A 285 -15.35 0.63 7.99
N MET A 286 -14.10 0.75 7.53
CA MET A 286 -13.28 -0.42 7.23
C MET A 286 -12.10 -0.60 8.18
N LYS A 287 -11.77 -1.85 8.52
CA LYS A 287 -10.56 -2.17 9.30
C LYS A 287 -9.32 -1.59 8.61
N PRO A 288 -8.35 -1.05 9.38
CA PRO A 288 -8.24 -1.18 10.85
C PRO A 288 -9.08 -0.18 11.66
N ALA A 289 -9.44 0.99 11.12
CA ALA A 289 -10.09 2.06 11.89
C ALA A 289 -11.62 1.86 12.06
N GLY A 290 -12.18 0.96 11.27
CA GLY A 290 -13.60 0.60 11.28
C GLY A 290 -13.83 -0.89 11.48
N ARG A 291 -15.05 -1.33 11.19
CA ARG A 291 -15.55 -2.67 11.53
C ARG A 291 -15.47 -3.68 10.38
N TYR A 292 -15.67 -3.22 9.15
CA TYR A 292 -15.88 -4.08 7.98
C TYR A 292 -14.58 -4.36 7.21
N VAL A 293 -14.60 -5.39 6.38
CA VAL A 293 -13.49 -5.78 5.49
C VAL A 293 -13.88 -5.66 4.02
N MET A 294 -12.94 -5.86 3.08
CA MET A 294 -13.20 -5.68 1.64
C MET A 294 -14.34 -6.58 1.13
N SER A 295 -14.45 -7.80 1.64
CA SER A 295 -15.53 -8.73 1.27
C SER A 295 -16.92 -8.23 1.68
N ASP A 296 -17.05 -7.42 2.72
CA ASP A 296 -18.32 -6.78 3.08
C ASP A 296 -18.69 -5.68 2.10
N LEU A 297 -17.72 -4.84 1.71
CA LEU A 297 -17.93 -3.78 0.72
C LEU A 297 -18.31 -4.36 -0.65
N SER A 298 -17.70 -5.49 -1.03
CA SER A 298 -17.99 -6.22 -2.27
C SER A 298 -19.48 -6.55 -2.43
N ARG A 299 -20.18 -6.88 -1.32
CA ARG A 299 -21.60 -7.24 -1.33
C ARG A 299 -22.52 -6.07 -1.70
N TYR A 300 -22.03 -4.84 -1.61
CA TYR A 300 -22.82 -3.62 -1.84
C TYR A 300 -22.41 -2.85 -3.09
N GLY A 301 -21.65 -3.50 -3.99
CA GLY A 301 -21.16 -2.89 -5.24
C GLY A 301 -19.70 -2.45 -5.19
N GLY A 302 -18.97 -2.80 -4.12
CA GLY A 302 -17.52 -2.64 -4.10
C GLY A 302 -17.06 -1.18 -4.13
N ILE A 303 -15.95 -0.94 -4.83
CA ILE A 303 -15.36 0.39 -4.99
C ILE A 303 -16.26 1.32 -5.81
N ALA A 304 -17.08 0.78 -6.72
CA ALA A 304 -18.02 1.58 -7.51
C ALA A 304 -19.01 2.37 -6.63
N LEU A 305 -19.46 1.81 -5.50
CA LEU A 305 -20.30 2.54 -4.54
C LEU A 305 -19.60 3.78 -3.97
N VAL A 306 -18.32 3.66 -3.62
CA VAL A 306 -17.50 4.78 -3.13
C VAL A 306 -17.32 5.83 -4.22
N MET A 307 -16.96 5.39 -5.43
CA MET A 307 -16.78 6.28 -6.58
C MET A 307 -18.07 7.01 -6.96
N LYS A 308 -19.24 6.36 -6.93
CA LYS A 308 -20.53 7.01 -7.19
C LYS A 308 -20.78 8.17 -6.24
N ARG A 309 -20.60 7.96 -4.93
CA ARG A 309 -20.84 9.00 -3.92
C ARG A 309 -19.92 10.20 -4.11
N LEU A 310 -18.65 9.95 -4.38
CA LEU A 310 -17.66 11.00 -4.60
C LEU A 310 -17.87 11.73 -5.95
N LEU A 311 -18.25 11.02 -7.02
CA LEU A 311 -18.62 11.62 -8.30
C LEU A 311 -19.85 12.53 -8.18
N ASN A 312 -20.89 12.08 -7.47
CA ASN A 312 -22.10 12.87 -7.23
C ASN A 312 -21.82 14.12 -6.40
N ALA A 313 -20.83 14.06 -5.51
CA ALA A 313 -20.33 15.20 -4.75
C ALA A 313 -19.37 16.12 -5.54
N GLY A 314 -19.04 15.79 -6.80
CA GLY A 314 -18.12 16.55 -7.62
C GLY A 314 -16.65 16.47 -7.19
N LEU A 315 -16.28 15.42 -6.44
CA LEU A 315 -14.92 15.23 -5.90
C LEU A 315 -14.02 14.39 -6.81
N LEU A 316 -14.57 13.75 -7.84
CA LEU A 316 -13.82 12.94 -8.81
C LEU A 316 -13.91 13.51 -10.22
N HIS A 317 -12.80 13.43 -10.94
CA HIS A 317 -12.68 13.71 -12.36
C HIS A 317 -13.30 12.56 -13.16
N GLY A 318 -14.58 12.69 -13.51
CA GLY A 318 -15.35 11.63 -14.16
C GLY A 318 -14.88 11.28 -15.58
N ASP A 319 -14.23 12.21 -16.28
CA ASP A 319 -13.83 12.06 -17.69
C ASP A 319 -12.47 11.33 -17.86
N ALA A 320 -11.85 10.90 -16.76
CA ALA A 320 -10.62 10.11 -16.81
C ALA A 320 -10.85 8.80 -17.56
N MET A 321 -10.02 8.51 -18.56
CA MET A 321 -10.10 7.28 -19.36
C MET A 321 -9.68 6.05 -18.55
N THR A 322 -10.19 4.87 -18.90
CA THR A 322 -9.80 3.60 -18.29
C THR A 322 -9.49 2.54 -19.36
N VAL A 323 -8.93 1.40 -18.95
CA VAL A 323 -8.69 0.20 -19.78
C VAL A 323 -9.95 -0.34 -20.46
N THR A 324 -11.13 0.10 -20.05
CA THR A 324 -12.40 -0.26 -20.69
C THR A 324 -12.66 0.51 -22.00
N GLY A 325 -11.85 1.52 -22.34
CA GLY A 325 -12.11 2.45 -23.44
C GLY A 325 -13.21 3.47 -23.12
N LYS A 326 -13.75 3.46 -21.89
CA LYS A 326 -14.75 4.39 -21.37
C LYS A 326 -14.16 5.26 -20.27
N THR A 327 -14.84 6.35 -19.97
CA THR A 327 -14.53 7.22 -18.85
C THR A 327 -14.83 6.54 -17.50
N LEU A 328 -14.23 7.03 -16.42
CA LEU A 328 -14.50 6.59 -15.05
C LEU A 328 -16.00 6.70 -14.74
N ARG A 329 -16.63 7.82 -15.12
CA ARG A 329 -18.07 8.06 -14.91
C ARG A 329 -18.93 6.99 -15.57
N GLU A 330 -18.73 6.73 -16.86
CA GLU A 330 -19.52 5.74 -17.61
C GLU A 330 -19.41 4.34 -17.00
N ASN A 331 -18.20 3.95 -16.57
CA ASN A 331 -17.99 2.67 -15.92
C ASN A 331 -18.72 2.60 -14.59
N VAL A 332 -18.55 3.61 -13.74
CA VAL A 332 -19.15 3.67 -12.41
C VAL A 332 -20.68 3.69 -12.48
N GLU A 333 -21.27 4.44 -13.42
CA GLU A 333 -22.72 4.51 -13.62
C GLU A 333 -23.31 3.17 -14.08
N SER A 334 -22.55 2.34 -14.79
CA SER A 334 -22.99 1.02 -15.26
C SER A 334 -22.98 -0.08 -14.19
N MET A 335 -22.32 0.15 -13.05
CA MET A 335 -22.18 -0.85 -11.99
C MET A 335 -23.39 -0.86 -11.06
N GLU A 336 -23.82 -2.04 -10.62
CA GLU A 336 -24.86 -2.15 -9.58
C GLU A 336 -24.29 -1.84 -8.19
N THR A 337 -25.01 -1.03 -7.42
CA THR A 337 -24.60 -0.59 -6.08
C THR A 337 -25.79 -0.53 -5.13
N THR A 338 -25.58 -0.87 -3.87
CA THR A 338 -26.61 -0.82 -2.83
C THR A 338 -26.39 0.41 -1.95
N GLU A 339 -27.31 1.38 -1.99
CA GLU A 339 -27.15 2.62 -1.21
C GLU A 339 -27.42 2.46 0.28
N ASP A 340 -28.42 1.65 0.65
CA ASP A 340 -28.76 1.34 2.05
C ASP A 340 -27.86 0.21 2.58
N GLN A 341 -26.71 0.60 3.14
CA GLN A 341 -25.71 -0.31 3.66
C GLN A 341 -24.86 0.37 4.75
N PRO A 342 -24.22 -0.40 5.66
CA PRO A 342 -23.58 0.16 6.85
C PRO A 342 -22.07 0.45 6.71
N VAL A 343 -21.45 0.08 5.59
CA VAL A 343 -20.00 0.14 5.34
C VAL A 343 -19.54 1.52 4.88
N ILE A 344 -20.24 2.13 3.93
CA ILE A 344 -19.92 3.46 3.39
C ILE A 344 -20.97 4.48 3.88
N TYR A 345 -20.52 5.60 4.42
CA TYR A 345 -21.33 6.73 4.87
C TYR A 345 -21.65 7.68 3.71
N GLN A 346 -22.70 8.49 3.88
CA GLN A 346 -22.99 9.56 2.93
C GLN A 346 -21.95 10.67 3.04
N VAL A 347 -21.71 11.38 1.93
CA VAL A 347 -20.70 12.45 1.86
C VAL A 347 -21.05 13.64 2.75
N ASP A 348 -22.33 13.91 2.97
CA ASP A 348 -22.85 14.97 3.84
C ASP A 348 -22.99 14.55 5.33
N ALA A 349 -22.89 13.26 5.62
CA ALA A 349 -22.84 12.69 6.96
C ALA A 349 -21.63 11.74 7.12
N PRO A 350 -20.39 12.23 6.91
CA PRO A 350 -19.21 11.39 6.93
C PRO A 350 -18.77 11.07 8.36
N ARG A 351 -17.84 10.11 8.51
CA ARG A 351 -17.18 9.87 9.81
C ARG A 351 -16.32 11.05 10.25
N SER A 352 -15.75 11.77 9.29
CA SER A 352 -14.93 12.97 9.49
C SER A 352 -15.02 13.86 8.26
N PRO A 353 -15.04 15.20 8.43
CA PRO A 353 -15.11 16.14 7.32
C PRO A 353 -13.84 16.15 6.45
N THR A 354 -12.72 15.65 6.97
CA THR A 354 -11.45 15.48 6.23
C THR A 354 -11.08 14.00 6.11
N GLY A 355 -10.17 13.71 5.18
CA GLY A 355 -9.75 12.36 4.84
C GLY A 355 -9.00 11.66 5.97
N GLY A 356 -8.90 10.33 5.88
CA GLY A 356 -8.26 9.49 6.90
C GLY A 356 -6.73 9.52 6.92
N LEU A 357 -6.09 10.30 6.04
CA LEU A 357 -4.63 10.47 5.93
C LEU A 357 -4.28 11.95 6.01
N ALA A 358 -3.17 12.30 6.64
CA ALA A 358 -2.66 13.68 6.64
C ALA A 358 -1.15 13.71 6.40
N ILE A 359 -0.69 14.80 5.78
CA ILE A 359 0.72 15.10 5.60
C ILE A 359 1.14 16.07 6.69
N LEU A 360 2.22 15.77 7.38
CA LEU A 360 2.78 16.62 8.44
C LEU A 360 4.06 17.29 7.92
N ARG A 361 4.29 18.53 8.36
CA ARG A 361 5.57 19.24 8.17
C ARG A 361 6.05 19.85 9.48
N GLY A 362 7.32 20.20 9.56
CA GLY A 362 7.87 20.91 10.71
C GLY A 362 9.37 20.70 10.81
N ASN A 363 9.98 21.13 11.90
CA ASN A 363 11.44 21.05 12.02
C ASN A 363 11.98 19.61 12.11
N ILE A 364 11.15 18.62 12.49
CA ILE A 364 11.54 17.19 12.46
C ILE A 364 11.43 16.63 11.02
N ALA A 365 10.40 17.05 10.28
CA ALA A 365 10.05 16.51 8.97
C ALA A 365 9.91 17.64 7.93
N PRO A 366 11.02 18.31 7.54
CA PRO A 366 10.94 19.45 6.63
C PRO A 366 10.45 19.04 5.23
N ASP A 367 10.84 17.86 4.75
CA ASP A 367 10.37 17.34 3.46
C ASP A 367 9.01 16.65 3.54
N GLY A 368 8.54 16.40 4.76
CA GLY A 368 7.21 15.89 5.07
C GLY A 368 7.24 14.56 5.81
N ALA A 369 6.10 14.20 6.39
CA ALA A 369 5.80 12.91 6.99
C ALA A 369 4.34 12.56 6.76
N VAL A 370 3.95 11.30 6.96
CA VAL A 370 2.58 10.82 6.72
C VAL A 370 2.02 10.19 7.98
N ILE A 371 0.78 10.55 8.32
CA ILE A 371 0.04 9.97 9.43
C ILE A 371 -1.35 9.53 8.97
N LYS A 372 -1.83 8.41 9.52
CA LYS A 372 -3.24 8.04 9.46
C LYS A 372 -3.99 8.75 10.59
N VAL A 373 -4.96 9.58 10.25
CA VAL A 373 -5.67 10.44 11.22
C VAL A 373 -7.07 9.93 11.56
N ALA A 374 -7.52 8.83 10.95
CA ALA A 374 -8.84 8.26 11.20
C ALA A 374 -9.04 7.95 12.70
N GLY A 375 -9.80 8.80 13.41
CA GLY A 375 -10.08 8.68 14.85
C GLY A 375 -9.28 9.64 15.75
N HIS A 376 -8.31 10.38 15.22
CA HIS A 376 -7.41 11.26 15.98
C HIS A 376 -7.27 12.68 15.40
N GLN A 377 -8.17 13.09 14.50
CA GLN A 377 -8.04 14.31 13.70
C GLN A 377 -7.83 15.59 14.54
N GLU A 378 -8.45 15.64 15.73
CA GLU A 378 -8.45 16.83 16.59
C GLU A 378 -7.38 16.80 17.70
N ARG A 379 -6.52 15.77 17.73
CA ARG A 379 -5.60 15.55 18.86
C ARG A 379 -4.25 16.24 18.66
N VAL A 380 -3.71 16.74 19.77
CA VAL A 380 -2.33 17.25 19.88
C VAL A 380 -1.62 16.42 20.95
N PHE A 381 -0.43 15.94 20.63
CA PHE A 381 0.44 15.21 21.55
C PHE A 381 1.69 16.04 21.81
N GLU A 382 2.03 16.25 23.08
CA GLU A 382 3.28 16.88 23.50
C GLU A 382 3.88 16.06 24.64
N GLY A 383 5.15 15.66 24.49
CA GLY A 383 5.77 14.74 25.42
C GLY A 383 7.26 14.52 25.20
N PRO A 384 7.94 13.89 26.16
CA PRO A 384 9.36 13.58 26.05
C PRO A 384 9.61 12.48 25.00
N ALA A 385 10.66 12.67 24.21
CA ALA A 385 11.12 11.70 23.23
C ALA A 385 11.76 10.47 23.90
N ARG A 386 11.35 9.28 23.47
CA ARG A 386 11.99 7.99 23.77
C ARG A 386 12.67 7.50 22.51
N VAL A 387 13.99 7.61 22.42
CA VAL A 387 14.72 7.51 21.13
C VAL A 387 15.40 6.15 20.95
N PHE A 388 15.09 5.50 19.84
CA PHE A 388 15.65 4.20 19.45
C PHE A 388 16.21 4.25 18.03
N ASP A 389 17.40 3.66 17.84
CA ASP A 389 18.08 3.63 16.54
C ASP A 389 17.63 2.47 15.65
N GLN A 390 16.85 1.52 16.17
CA GLN A 390 16.30 0.38 15.42
C GLN A 390 15.02 -0.15 16.10
N GLU A 391 14.15 -0.76 15.31
CA GLU A 391 12.89 -1.38 15.77
C GLU A 391 13.07 -2.36 16.94
N PRO A 392 14.04 -3.31 16.94
CA PRO A 392 14.12 -4.31 17.99
C PRO A 392 14.35 -3.72 19.38
N ALA A 393 15.12 -2.62 19.47
CA ALA A 393 15.36 -1.93 20.74
C ALA A 393 14.09 -1.26 21.28
N ALA A 394 13.31 -0.64 20.39
CA ALA A 394 12.01 -0.05 20.75
C ALA A 394 11.02 -1.12 21.19
N PHE A 395 10.91 -2.22 20.44
CA PHE A 395 10.04 -3.34 20.76
C PHE A 395 10.36 -3.93 22.15
N GLN A 396 11.64 -4.15 22.46
CA GLN A 396 12.05 -4.64 23.78
C GLN A 396 11.72 -3.67 24.92
N ALA A 397 11.87 -2.35 24.70
CA ALA A 397 11.50 -1.35 25.69
C ALA A 397 9.98 -1.35 25.97
N ILE A 398 9.16 -1.49 24.92
CA ILE A 398 7.71 -1.62 25.07
C ILE A 398 7.37 -2.91 25.82
N GLN A 399 7.96 -4.05 25.47
CA GLN A 399 7.72 -5.33 26.15
C GLN A 399 8.05 -5.28 27.66
N ARG A 400 9.08 -4.53 28.06
CA ARG A 400 9.44 -4.33 29.48
C ARG A 400 8.54 -3.31 30.19
N GLY A 401 7.67 -2.62 29.46
CA GLY A 401 6.84 -1.55 30.00
C GLY A 401 7.62 -0.28 30.31
N ASP A 402 8.74 -0.03 29.62
CA ASP A 402 9.58 1.17 29.81
C ASP A 402 8.93 2.43 29.21
N ILE A 403 7.98 2.26 28.29
CA ILE A 403 7.20 3.33 27.65
C ILE A 403 5.96 3.66 28.49
N LYS A 404 5.71 4.95 28.71
CA LYS A 404 4.61 5.45 29.54
C LYS A 404 3.63 6.31 28.73
N ALA A 405 2.41 6.44 29.24
CA ALA A 405 1.43 7.38 28.67
C ALA A 405 2.02 8.80 28.60
N GLY A 406 1.87 9.46 27.45
CA GLY A 406 2.47 10.76 27.15
C GLY A 406 3.87 10.71 26.55
N ASP A 407 4.53 9.54 26.51
CA ASP A 407 5.80 9.40 25.80
C ASP A 407 5.62 9.54 24.28
N ILE A 408 6.64 10.08 23.61
CA ILE A 408 6.73 10.11 22.15
C ILE A 408 7.88 9.22 21.71
N VAL A 409 7.56 8.03 21.19
CA VAL A 409 8.53 7.04 20.75
C VAL A 409 9.09 7.44 19.38
N ILE A 410 10.40 7.58 19.29
CA ILE A 410 11.11 7.88 18.04
C ILE A 410 11.91 6.64 17.64
N ILE A 411 11.62 6.09 16.46
CA ILE A 411 12.42 5.00 15.87
C ILE A 411 13.05 5.53 14.60
N ARG A 412 14.37 5.63 14.57
CA ARG A 412 15.11 6.22 13.45
C ARG A 412 16.06 5.21 12.81
N TYR A 413 16.65 5.57 11.67
CA TYR A 413 17.46 4.68 10.84
C TYR A 413 16.68 3.48 10.30
N GLU A 414 15.37 3.63 10.15
CA GLU A 414 14.48 2.64 9.55
C GLU A 414 13.96 3.09 8.18
N GLY A 415 14.49 4.21 7.66
CA GLY A 415 14.16 4.77 6.35
C GLY A 415 14.70 3.96 5.15
N PRO A 416 14.51 4.48 3.91
CA PRO A 416 14.93 3.81 2.69
C PRO A 416 16.40 3.36 2.69
N LYS A 417 17.33 4.20 3.14
CA LYS A 417 18.76 3.89 3.21
C LYS A 417 19.17 3.32 4.56
N GLY A 418 18.58 3.81 5.65
CA GLY A 418 18.93 3.44 7.02
C GLY A 418 18.62 1.99 7.36
N GLY A 419 17.39 1.55 7.03
CA GLY A 419 16.93 0.19 7.31
C GLY A 419 17.93 -0.85 6.80
N PRO A 420 18.31 -0.81 5.50
CA PRO A 420 17.61 -0.23 4.33
C PRO A 420 16.30 -0.95 4.00
N GLY A 421 15.55 -0.42 3.04
CA GLY A 421 14.28 -1.01 2.58
C GLY A 421 13.04 -0.48 3.30
N MET A 422 13.21 0.55 4.14
CA MET A 422 12.12 1.29 4.76
C MET A 422 11.11 0.36 5.45
N GLN A 423 11.52 -0.44 6.44
CA GLN A 423 10.67 -1.54 6.93
C GLN A 423 9.34 -1.08 7.57
N GLU A 424 8.32 -1.93 7.48
CA GLU A 424 7.06 -1.75 8.22
C GLU A 424 7.15 -2.34 9.62
N MET A 425 6.82 -1.54 10.64
CA MET A 425 7.00 -1.92 12.05
C MET A 425 5.67 -2.17 12.76
N LEU A 426 4.88 -3.15 12.29
CA LEU A 426 3.58 -3.48 12.91
C LEU A 426 3.75 -4.01 14.34
N SER A 427 4.77 -4.83 14.60
CA SER A 427 5.00 -5.48 15.90
C SER A 427 5.08 -4.47 17.04
N VAL A 428 5.76 -3.35 16.82
CA VAL A 428 5.88 -2.25 17.80
C VAL A 428 4.53 -1.58 18.04
N THR A 429 3.79 -1.26 16.97
CA THR A 429 2.48 -0.62 17.09
C THR A 429 1.45 -1.52 17.77
N ALA A 430 1.41 -2.80 17.40
CA ALA A 430 0.52 -3.80 18.00
C ALA A 430 0.83 -4.04 19.48
N ALA A 431 2.11 -4.02 19.87
CA ALA A 431 2.50 -4.12 21.28
C ALA A 431 2.03 -2.92 22.12
N ILE A 432 2.16 -1.69 21.60
CA ILE A 432 1.65 -0.48 22.29
C ILE A 432 0.13 -0.55 22.45
N VAL A 433 -0.59 -0.91 21.39
CA VAL A 433 -2.06 -1.02 21.40
C VAL A 433 -2.50 -2.14 22.36
N GLY A 434 -1.88 -3.32 22.27
CA GLY A 434 -2.18 -4.47 23.15
C GLY A 434 -1.90 -4.20 24.62
N GLN A 435 -0.98 -3.29 24.95
CA GLN A 435 -0.76 -2.84 26.33
C GLN A 435 -1.78 -1.80 26.81
N GLY A 436 -2.61 -1.25 25.91
CA GLY A 436 -3.60 -0.23 26.21
C GLY A 436 -3.06 1.21 26.13
N LEU A 437 -1.91 1.42 25.48
CA LEU A 437 -1.26 2.73 25.33
C LEU A 437 -1.54 3.40 23.96
N GLY A 438 -2.36 2.79 23.10
CA GLY A 438 -2.59 3.23 21.72
C GLY A 438 -3.17 4.65 21.57
N GLU A 439 -3.85 5.16 22.61
CA GLU A 439 -4.38 6.53 22.63
C GLU A 439 -3.45 7.52 23.32
N ASP A 440 -2.41 7.08 24.02
CA ASP A 440 -1.62 7.93 24.91
C ASP A 440 -0.17 8.11 24.46
N VAL A 441 0.30 7.28 23.52
CA VAL A 441 1.67 7.27 23.02
C VAL A 441 1.69 7.54 21.52
N ALA A 442 2.53 8.48 21.10
CA ALA A 442 2.81 8.73 19.68
C ALA A 442 4.09 8.01 19.24
N LEU A 443 4.09 7.53 18.00
CA LEU A 443 5.26 6.89 17.38
C LEU A 443 5.63 7.64 16.11
N ILE A 444 6.90 8.04 16.02
CA ILE A 444 7.46 8.74 14.87
C ILE A 444 8.64 7.95 14.30
N THR A 445 8.68 7.78 12.99
CA THR A 445 9.77 7.11 12.30
C THR A 445 10.06 7.61 10.89
N ASP A 446 11.31 7.47 10.46
CA ASP A 446 11.72 7.57 9.06
C ASP A 446 11.40 6.31 8.23
N GLY A 447 11.02 5.21 8.88
CA GLY A 447 10.47 4.00 8.27
C GLY A 447 8.97 4.08 7.96
N ARG A 448 8.28 2.94 8.02
CA ARG A 448 6.84 2.83 7.69
C ARG A 448 6.06 2.16 8.82
N PHE A 449 4.77 2.50 8.90
CA PHE A 449 3.80 1.73 9.68
C PHE A 449 2.89 0.96 8.74
N SER A 450 2.47 -0.20 9.21
CA SER A 450 1.55 -1.02 8.44
C SER A 450 0.19 -0.32 8.33
N GLY A 451 -0.51 -0.58 7.23
CA GLY A 451 -1.90 -0.14 7.07
C GLY A 451 -2.84 -0.69 8.15
N ALA A 452 -2.40 -1.65 8.97
CA ALA A 452 -3.10 -2.24 10.11
C ALA A 452 -2.93 -1.49 11.44
N SER A 453 -2.00 -0.54 11.55
CA SER A 453 -1.73 0.14 12.82
C SER A 453 -2.86 1.10 13.26
N HIS A 454 -3.09 1.18 14.58
CA HIS A 454 -3.93 2.19 15.24
C HIS A 454 -3.08 3.21 16.00
N GLY A 455 -3.70 4.33 16.38
CA GLY A 455 -3.05 5.37 17.16
C GLY A 455 -2.31 6.41 16.31
N PRO A 456 -1.67 7.40 16.95
CA PRO A 456 -0.93 8.49 16.31
C PRO A 456 0.40 8.02 15.68
N MET A 457 0.24 7.28 14.58
CA MET A 457 1.19 6.60 13.69
C MET A 457 1.95 7.48 12.69
N VAL A 458 3.09 8.13 12.98
CA VAL A 458 3.79 9.01 12.01
C VAL A 458 4.96 8.32 11.31
N GLY A 459 4.76 7.92 10.05
CA GLY A 459 5.80 7.34 9.21
C GLY A 459 6.37 8.30 8.18
N HIS A 460 7.34 7.83 7.40
CA HIS A 460 7.89 8.52 6.24
C HIS A 460 8.55 9.86 6.57
N VAL A 461 9.04 10.05 7.80
CA VAL A 461 9.75 11.29 8.16
C VAL A 461 10.93 11.49 7.22
N ALA A 462 10.88 12.59 6.48
CA ALA A 462 11.88 12.96 5.50
C ALA A 462 12.50 14.34 5.81
N PRO A 463 13.83 14.50 5.65
CA PRO A 463 14.82 13.46 5.31
C PRO A 463 15.01 12.41 6.41
N GLU A 464 15.35 11.18 6.01
CA GLU A 464 15.61 10.08 6.95
C GLU A 464 16.89 10.28 7.78
N ALA A 465 17.04 9.53 8.88
CA ALA A 465 18.18 9.69 9.76
C ALA A 465 19.51 9.31 9.12
N ALA A 466 19.51 8.33 8.21
CA ALA A 466 20.71 7.83 7.54
C ALA A 466 21.40 8.86 6.63
N VAL A 467 20.66 9.89 6.21
CA VAL A 467 21.19 11.03 5.42
C VAL A 467 21.36 12.29 6.27
N GLY A 468 21.25 12.16 7.60
CA GLY A 468 21.43 13.26 8.54
C GLY A 468 20.24 14.22 8.58
N GLY A 469 19.02 13.73 8.31
CA GLY A 469 17.81 14.52 8.51
C GLY A 469 17.56 14.85 9.98
N PRO A 470 16.68 15.82 10.30
CA PRO A 470 16.50 16.30 11.68
C PRO A 470 16.11 15.22 12.69
N ILE A 471 15.39 14.17 12.26
CA ILE A 471 15.09 13.00 13.10
C ILE A 471 16.34 12.29 13.65
N ALA A 472 17.49 12.36 12.94
CA ALA A 472 18.78 11.85 13.43
C ALA A 472 19.33 12.62 14.63
N LEU A 473 18.85 13.84 14.88
CA LEU A 473 19.39 14.75 15.89
C LEU A 473 18.65 14.67 17.22
N LEU A 474 17.49 14.02 17.25
CA LEU A 474 16.69 13.88 18.47
C LEU A 474 17.47 13.06 19.52
N GLN A 475 17.29 13.45 20.77
CA GLN A 475 17.90 12.84 21.94
C GLN A 475 16.81 12.49 22.96
N GLU A 476 17.12 11.52 23.81
CA GLU A 476 16.24 11.10 24.90
C GLU A 476 15.81 12.31 25.74
N GLY A 477 14.50 12.45 25.95
CA GLY A 477 13.89 13.51 26.76
C GLY A 477 13.64 14.84 26.03
N ASP A 478 14.04 15.00 24.76
CA ASP A 478 13.64 16.18 23.96
C ASP A 478 12.10 16.28 23.92
N ILE A 479 11.55 17.49 24.05
CA ILE A 479 10.09 17.66 24.00
C ILE A 479 9.64 17.74 22.53
N VAL A 480 8.81 16.79 22.12
CA VAL A 480 8.25 16.72 20.76
C VAL A 480 6.78 17.10 20.81
N THR A 481 6.30 17.78 19.76
CA THR A 481 4.90 18.14 19.56
C THR A 481 4.42 17.60 18.22
N LEU A 482 3.41 16.74 18.26
CA LEU A 482 2.62 16.29 17.13
C LEU A 482 1.26 17.00 17.17
N ASP A 483 1.09 17.98 16.29
CA ASP A 483 -0.13 18.77 16.13
C ASP A 483 -0.84 18.33 14.84
N ILE A 484 -1.82 17.42 14.99
CA ILE A 484 -2.55 16.84 13.85
C ILE A 484 -3.44 17.88 13.17
N PRO A 485 -4.24 18.71 13.89
CA PRO A 485 -5.04 19.78 13.26
C PRO A 485 -4.18 20.78 12.48
N GLY A 486 -3.06 21.20 13.07
CA GLY A 486 -2.12 22.13 12.45
C GLY A 486 -1.24 21.50 11.38
N ARG A 487 -1.27 20.16 11.24
CA ARG A 487 -0.38 19.37 10.37
C ARG A 487 1.10 19.62 10.63
N LYS A 488 1.46 19.71 11.90
CA LYS A 488 2.78 20.08 12.38
C LYS A 488 3.46 18.98 13.18
N LEU A 489 4.74 18.76 12.92
CA LEU A 489 5.60 17.86 13.68
C LEU A 489 6.90 18.57 14.05
N ASN A 490 7.05 18.92 15.33
CA ASN A 490 8.19 19.71 15.79
C ASN A 490 8.83 19.16 17.05
N VAL A 491 10.12 19.44 17.22
CA VAL A 491 10.85 19.30 18.49
C VAL A 491 11.10 20.70 19.06
N LYS A 492 10.99 20.86 20.38
CA LYS A 492 11.19 22.10 21.12
C LYS A 492 12.68 22.39 21.32
N LEU A 493 13.39 22.50 20.21
CA LEU A 493 14.80 22.90 20.14
C LEU A 493 14.91 24.15 19.28
N THR A 494 15.89 24.98 19.61
CA THR A 494 16.28 26.13 18.79
C THR A 494 17.03 25.70 17.54
N ASP A 495 17.04 26.55 16.52
CA ASP A 495 17.79 26.30 15.29
C ASP A 495 19.30 26.18 15.58
N GLU A 496 19.82 26.92 16.57
CA GLU A 496 21.21 26.83 17.02
C GLU A 496 21.52 25.47 17.65
N GLU A 497 20.63 24.92 18.47
CA GLU A 497 20.80 23.59 19.06
C GLU A 497 20.78 22.49 17.99
N LEU A 498 19.84 22.57 17.04
CA LEU A 498 19.77 21.64 15.93
C LEU A 498 21.02 21.73 15.05
N ALA A 499 21.49 22.93 14.70
CA ALA A 499 22.72 23.13 13.95
C ALA A 499 23.96 22.60 14.69
N ALA A 500 24.04 22.82 16.01
CA ALA A 500 25.13 22.29 16.82
C ALA A 500 25.14 20.76 16.86
N ARG A 501 23.97 20.11 16.93
CA ARG A 501 23.84 18.65 16.85
C ARG A 501 24.19 18.14 15.44
N GLN A 502 23.70 18.81 14.40
CA GLN A 502 24.01 18.47 13.00
C GLN A 502 25.52 18.48 12.72
N SER A 503 26.26 19.47 13.25
CA SER A 503 27.71 19.56 13.06
C SER A 503 28.51 18.38 13.64
N LYS A 504 27.90 17.64 14.58
CA LYS A 504 28.49 16.48 15.25
C LYS A 504 27.98 15.16 14.67
N TRP A 505 26.95 15.19 13.83
CA TRP A 505 26.39 13.99 13.22
C TRP A 505 27.40 13.35 12.26
N GLN A 506 27.43 12.02 12.29
CA GLN A 506 28.25 11.22 11.40
C GLN A 506 27.39 10.10 10.81
N PRO A 507 27.53 9.79 9.51
CA PRO A 507 26.79 8.69 8.90
C PRO A 507 27.19 7.36 9.54
N ILE A 508 26.19 6.52 9.82
CA ILE A 508 26.41 5.15 10.33
C ILE A 508 26.83 4.25 9.15
N PRO A 509 27.79 3.32 9.34
CA PRO A 509 28.14 2.34 8.32
C PRO A 509 26.92 1.53 7.84
N PRO A 510 26.81 1.21 6.53
CA PRO A 510 25.70 0.41 6.04
C PRO A 510 25.66 -0.99 6.66
N ASN A 511 24.47 -1.42 7.09
CA ASN A 511 24.24 -2.77 7.63
C ASN A 511 24.50 -3.87 6.57
N TYR A 512 24.27 -3.57 5.28
CA TYR A 512 24.49 -4.48 4.16
C TYR A 512 25.41 -3.83 3.13
N THR A 513 26.52 -4.49 2.81
CA THR A 513 27.54 -3.99 1.89
C THR A 513 27.53 -4.69 0.52
N THR A 514 26.76 -5.77 0.39
CA THR A 514 26.60 -6.54 -0.86
C THR A 514 25.13 -6.95 -1.08
N GLY A 515 24.82 -7.48 -2.26
CA GLY A 515 23.48 -7.99 -2.57
C GLY A 515 22.44 -6.91 -2.90
N ALA A 516 21.16 -7.32 -2.94
CA ALA A 516 20.04 -6.46 -3.35
C ALA A 516 19.84 -5.26 -2.40
N LEU A 517 19.91 -5.48 -1.09
CA LEU A 517 19.77 -4.42 -0.08
C LEU A 517 20.84 -3.33 -0.22
N ALA A 518 22.09 -3.72 -0.49
CA ALA A 518 23.18 -2.76 -0.70
C ALA A 518 23.03 -1.98 -2.03
N LYS A 519 22.48 -2.60 -3.09
CA LYS A 519 22.16 -1.90 -4.34
C LYS A 519 21.04 -0.88 -4.12
N TYR A 520 19.97 -1.31 -3.45
CA TYR A 520 18.83 -0.45 -3.11
C TYR A 520 19.27 0.76 -2.30
N ALA A 521 20.00 0.57 -1.20
CA ALA A 521 20.46 1.67 -0.33
C ALA A 521 21.32 2.71 -1.07
N LYS A 522 22.03 2.31 -2.13
CA LYS A 522 22.84 3.23 -2.96
C LYS A 522 22.00 4.06 -3.92
N LEU A 523 20.93 3.49 -4.48
CA LEU A 523 20.15 4.08 -5.56
C LEU A 523 18.89 4.80 -5.08
N VAL A 524 18.33 4.37 -3.94
CA VAL A 524 17.01 4.82 -3.51
C VAL A 524 16.97 6.31 -3.18
N SER A 525 15.89 6.95 -3.64
CA SER A 525 15.51 8.33 -3.32
C SER A 525 14.77 8.44 -1.98
N SER A 526 14.43 9.68 -1.58
CA SER A 526 13.67 9.92 -0.35
C SER A 526 12.26 9.32 -0.41
N ALA A 527 11.71 8.96 0.75
CA ALA A 527 10.30 8.59 0.88
C ALA A 527 9.34 9.68 0.36
N SER A 528 9.69 10.96 0.52
CA SER A 528 8.91 12.10 -0.03
C SER A 528 8.86 12.12 -1.57
N GLN A 529 9.72 11.33 -2.22
CA GLN A 529 9.83 11.18 -3.67
C GLN A 529 9.41 9.77 -4.14
N GLY A 530 8.74 8.99 -3.29
CA GLY A 530 8.27 7.64 -3.63
C GLY A 530 9.30 6.53 -3.40
N ALA A 531 10.49 6.85 -2.85
CA ALA A 531 11.59 5.91 -2.67
C ALA A 531 11.91 5.09 -3.93
N VAL A 532 11.90 5.73 -5.11
CA VAL A 532 12.28 5.13 -6.40
C VAL A 532 13.79 4.95 -6.51
N THR A 533 14.26 4.07 -7.40
CA THR A 533 15.69 3.72 -7.58
C THR A 533 16.31 4.07 -8.94
N HIS A 534 15.61 4.78 -9.82
CA HIS A 534 16.09 5.18 -11.15
C HIS A 534 16.61 6.63 -11.23
#